data_AF-A0A0L0V7T3-F1
#
_entry.id   AF-A0A0L0V7T3-F1
#
_cell.length_a   1.000
_cell.length_b   1.000
_cell.length_c   1.000
_cell.angle_alpha   90.00
_cell.angle_beta   90.00
_cell.angle_gamma   90.00
#
_symmetry.space_group_name_H-M   'P 1'
#
loop_
_entity.id
_entity.type
_entity.pdbx_description
1 polymer ?
#
loop_
_entity_poly.entity_id
_entity_poly.type
_entity_poly.pdbx_seq_one_letter_code
_entity_poly.pdbx_strand_id
1 'polypeptide(L)'
;MGLPWVSFPWISFSGVLIVVGLLIFHFRFRILAYLPANFQSRFAQYAPVPDFESAQLAGFDSNEFNITHNLSQDDHRQLDIEEVRRIMLQKKCTFDEARLIRHKRHLKRNGIDPDTGLPMDKKAITSLA
;
A
#
# COMPACT_ATOMS: atom_id res chain seq x y z
N MET A 1 38.72 -22.14 34.24
CA MET A 1 37.45 -21.86 34.92
C MET A 1 36.33 -21.94 33.89
N GLY A 2 35.77 -23.13 33.64
CA GLY A 2 34.62 -23.28 32.74
C GLY A 2 33.35 -22.85 33.47
N LEU A 3 32.51 -22.02 32.84
CA LEU A 3 31.25 -21.57 33.44
C LEU A 3 30.34 -22.79 33.70
N PRO A 4 30.06 -23.17 34.95
CA PRO A 4 29.37 -24.43 35.28
C PRO A 4 27.84 -24.37 35.03
N TRP A 5 27.33 -23.26 34.50
CA TRP A 5 25.88 -22.99 34.38
C TRP A 5 25.35 -23.12 32.95
N VAL A 6 26.21 -23.26 31.94
CA VAL A 6 25.77 -23.46 30.55
C VAL A 6 25.74 -24.95 30.26
N SER A 7 24.71 -25.64 30.75
CA SER A 7 24.51 -27.04 30.39
C SER A 7 24.20 -27.14 28.89
N PHE A 8 24.84 -28.10 28.20
CA PHE A 8 24.66 -28.42 26.78
C PHE A 8 23.23 -28.26 26.20
N PRO A 9 22.13 -28.63 26.91
CA PRO A 9 20.76 -28.38 26.44
C PRO A 9 20.41 -26.91 26.20
N TRP A 10 20.98 -25.97 26.96
CA TRP A 10 20.69 -24.53 26.81
C TRP A 10 21.29 -23.94 25.54
N ILE A 11 22.47 -24.41 25.12
CA ILE A 11 23.08 -24.03 23.85
C ILE A 11 22.26 -24.58 22.67
N SER A 12 21.74 -25.80 22.80
CA SER A 12 20.89 -26.39 21.77
C SER A 12 19.55 -25.67 21.67
N PHE A 13 18.94 -25.32 22.80
CA PHE A 13 17.68 -24.58 22.84
C PHE A 13 17.82 -23.17 22.26
N SER A 14 18.89 -22.45 22.60
CA SER A 14 19.15 -21.12 22.04
C SER A 14 19.43 -21.17 20.53
N GLY A 15 20.15 -22.19 20.05
CA GLY A 15 20.36 -22.42 18.63
C GLY A 15 19.05 -22.66 17.87
N VAL A 16 18.17 -23.52 18.40
CA VAL A 16 16.85 -23.76 17.80
C VAL A 16 16.01 -22.48 17.78
N LEU A 17 16.03 -21.69 18.86
CA LEU A 17 15.26 -20.44 18.96
C LEU A 17 15.75 -19.39 17.94
N ILE A 18 17.06 -19.30 17.72
CA ILE A 18 17.66 -18.43 16.69
C ILE A 18 17.24 -18.90 15.29
N VAL A 19 17.31 -20.20 15.01
CA VAL A 19 16.90 -20.75 13.70
C VAL A 19 15.42 -20.51 13.45
N VAL A 20 14.57 -20.75 14.44
CA VAL A 20 13.12 -20.46 14.35
C VAL A 20 12.89 -18.96 14.13
N GLY A 21 13.62 -18.08 14.85
CA GLY A 21 13.56 -16.64 14.64
C GLY A 21 13.97 -16.22 13.23
N LEU A 22 15.03 -16.81 12.67
CA LEU A 22 15.47 -16.58 11.30
C LEU A 22 14.45 -17.09 10.27
N LEU A 23 13.84 -18.25 10.51
CA LEU A 23 12.77 -18.77 9.65
C LEU A 23 11.55 -17.85 9.68
N ILE A 24 11.12 -17.39 10.87
CA ILE A 24 10.02 -16.43 11.00
C ILE A 24 10.37 -15.12 10.29
N PHE A 25 11.60 -14.62 10.43
CA PHE A 25 12.05 -13.40 9.74
C PHE A 25 12.07 -13.58 8.22
N HIS A 26 12.56 -14.71 7.73
CA HIS A 26 12.62 -15.02 6.31
C HIS A 26 11.22 -15.18 5.70
N PHE A 27 10.34 -15.92 6.37
CA PHE A 27 8.96 -16.16 5.92
C PHE A 27 7.95 -15.12 6.42
N ARG A 28 8.42 -13.99 6.97
CA ARG A 28 7.55 -12.96 7.59
C ARG A 28 6.41 -12.53 6.69
N PHE A 29 6.68 -12.28 5.41
CA PHE A 29 5.66 -11.85 4.44
C PHE A 29 4.59 -12.91 4.19
N ARG A 30 4.96 -14.20 4.19
CA ARG A 30 4.03 -15.31 4.00
C ARG A 30 3.18 -15.56 5.26
N ILE A 31 3.78 -15.40 6.45
CA ILE A 31 3.10 -15.54 7.74
C ILE A 31 2.07 -14.42 7.90
N LEU A 32 2.45 -13.17 7.60
CA LEU A 32 1.57 -12.00 7.70
C LEU A 32 0.27 -12.14 6.89
N ALA A 33 0.29 -12.82 5.74
CA ALA A 33 -0.90 -13.04 4.90
C ALA A 33 -2.00 -13.88 5.58
N TYR A 34 -1.65 -14.75 6.53
CA TYR A 34 -2.60 -15.59 7.26
C TYR A 34 -3.07 -14.96 8.59
N LEU A 35 -2.46 -13.85 9.02
CA LEU A 35 -2.87 -13.17 10.25
C LEU A 35 -4.14 -12.33 10.04
N PRO A 36 -4.99 -12.19 11.07
CA PRO A 36 -6.16 -11.31 10.99
C PRO A 36 -5.77 -9.84 10.73
N ALA A 37 -6.63 -9.12 10.02
CA ALA A 37 -6.38 -7.76 9.51
C ALA A 37 -5.90 -6.74 10.57
N ASN A 38 -6.34 -6.91 11.82
CA ASN A 38 -5.97 -6.04 12.96
C ASN A 38 -4.47 -6.12 13.31
N PHE A 39 -3.83 -7.26 13.06
CA PHE A 39 -2.40 -7.44 13.27
C PHE A 39 -1.61 -7.08 12.02
N GLN A 40 -2.15 -7.37 10.82
CA GLN A 40 -1.53 -6.96 9.56
C GLN A 40 -1.30 -5.45 9.51
N SER A 41 -2.29 -4.64 9.91
CA SER A 41 -2.16 -3.17 9.87
C SER A 41 -1.08 -2.61 10.81
N ARG A 42 -0.74 -3.32 11.90
CA ARG A 42 0.29 -2.90 12.84
C ARG A 42 1.70 -3.23 12.36
N PHE A 43 1.86 -4.34 11.62
CA PHE A 43 3.15 -4.79 11.11
C PHE A 43 3.42 -4.40 9.65
N ALA A 44 2.40 -3.91 8.91
CA ALA A 44 2.51 -3.43 7.54
C ALA A 44 3.10 -2.01 7.42
N GLN A 45 4.10 -1.66 8.26
CA GLN A 45 4.71 -0.33 8.22
C GLN A 45 5.59 -0.09 6.98
N TYR A 46 5.88 -1.13 6.18
CA TYR A 46 6.61 -0.99 4.93
C TYR A 46 6.13 -2.03 3.91
N ALA A 47 5.17 -1.65 3.06
CA ALA A 47 4.99 -2.28 1.77
C ALA A 47 5.93 -1.55 0.79
N PRO A 48 6.82 -2.25 0.06
CA PRO A 48 7.56 -1.63 -1.03
C PRO A 48 6.59 -0.86 -1.91
N VAL A 49 6.94 0.39 -2.24
CA VAL A 49 6.11 1.19 -3.13
C VAL A 49 5.96 0.40 -4.43
N PRO A 50 4.74 0.10 -4.86
CA PRO A 50 4.51 -0.75 -6.00
C PRO A 50 5.11 -0.11 -7.25
N ASP A 51 6.02 -0.84 -7.87
CA ASP A 51 6.56 -0.55 -9.19
C ASP A 51 5.46 -0.64 -10.26
N PHE A 52 5.61 0.05 -11.39
CA PHE A 52 4.60 0.03 -12.46
C PHE A 52 4.31 -1.39 -12.96
N GLU A 53 5.32 -2.25 -13.01
CA GLU A 53 5.15 -3.68 -13.31
C GLU A 53 4.24 -4.38 -12.30
N SER A 54 4.50 -4.17 -11.01
CA SER A 54 3.68 -4.74 -9.94
C SER A 54 2.25 -4.20 -9.93
N ALA A 55 2.07 -2.94 -10.33
CA ALA A 55 0.76 -2.30 -10.45
C ALA A 55 -0.05 -2.91 -11.60
N GLN A 56 0.60 -3.18 -12.74
CA GLN A 56 -0.04 -3.84 -13.88
C GLN A 56 -0.47 -5.28 -13.51
N LEU A 57 0.43 -6.06 -12.87
CA LEU A 57 0.11 -7.42 -12.41
C LEU A 57 -1.03 -7.44 -11.39
N ALA A 58 -1.17 -6.37 -10.59
CA ALA A 58 -2.26 -6.21 -9.63
C ALA A 58 -3.55 -5.65 -10.23
N GLY A 59 -3.60 -5.41 -11.55
CA GLY A 59 -4.80 -4.96 -12.26
C GLY A 59 -5.11 -3.46 -12.10
N PHE A 60 -4.10 -2.63 -11.83
CA PHE A 60 -4.23 -1.17 -11.81
C PHE A 60 -4.03 -0.57 -13.22
N ASP A 61 -4.70 -1.15 -14.21
CA ASP A 61 -4.63 -0.80 -15.63
C ASP A 61 -6.04 -0.90 -16.24
N SER A 62 -6.41 0.02 -17.14
CA SER A 62 -7.71 0.00 -17.82
C SER A 62 -7.59 0.51 -19.26
N ASN A 63 -8.65 0.32 -20.06
CA ASN A 63 -8.67 0.82 -21.44
C ASN A 63 -8.44 2.33 -21.53
N GLU A 64 -8.93 3.10 -20.55
CA GLU A 64 -8.79 4.56 -20.49
C GLU A 64 -7.50 4.99 -19.77
N PHE A 65 -6.86 4.09 -19.05
CA PHE A 65 -5.64 4.37 -18.31
C PHE A 65 -4.63 3.25 -18.48
N ASN A 66 -3.77 3.42 -19.48
CA ASN A 66 -2.74 2.46 -19.82
C ASN A 66 -1.35 2.90 -19.30
N ILE A 67 -0.70 2.06 -18.50
CA ILE A 67 0.65 2.31 -17.96
C ILE A 67 1.79 1.65 -18.75
N THR A 68 1.51 0.87 -19.81
CA THR A 68 2.53 0.12 -20.59
C THR A 68 3.66 0.99 -21.12
N HIS A 69 3.38 2.22 -21.52
CA HIS A 69 4.39 3.13 -22.05
C HIS A 69 5.40 3.56 -20.97
N ASN A 70 4.94 3.74 -19.72
CA ASN A 70 5.81 4.14 -18.61
C ASN A 70 6.79 3.02 -18.25
N LEU A 71 6.37 1.74 -18.34
CA LEU A 71 7.26 0.59 -18.15
C LEU A 71 8.40 0.58 -19.19
N SER A 72 8.11 0.96 -20.43
CA SER A 72 9.10 0.93 -21.52
C SER A 72 10.13 2.06 -21.46
N GLN A 73 9.85 3.13 -20.72
CA GLN A 73 10.68 4.35 -20.66
C GLN A 73 11.52 4.48 -19.38
N ASP A 74 11.60 3.43 -18.56
CA ASP A 74 12.27 3.46 -17.25
C ASP A 74 11.80 4.65 -16.39
N ASP A 75 10.50 4.90 -16.41
CA ASP A 75 9.90 6.00 -15.67
C ASP A 75 9.87 5.68 -14.17
N HIS A 76 10.54 6.49 -13.36
CA HIS A 76 10.60 6.32 -11.90
C HIS A 76 9.50 7.07 -11.14
N ARG A 77 8.56 7.73 -11.84
CA ARG A 77 7.42 8.39 -11.18
C ARG A 77 6.58 7.36 -10.44
N GLN A 78 6.04 7.72 -9.28
CA GLN A 78 5.29 6.78 -8.44
C GLN A 78 3.78 6.90 -8.65
N LEU A 79 3.10 5.76 -8.76
CA LEU A 79 1.64 5.71 -8.77
C LEU A 79 1.12 5.50 -7.34
N ASP A 80 0.40 6.49 -6.81
CA ASP A 80 -0.22 6.38 -5.48
C ASP A 80 -1.47 5.47 -5.53
N ILE A 81 -1.23 4.16 -5.49
CA ILE A 81 -2.26 3.13 -5.59
C ILE A 81 -2.81 2.65 -4.25
N GLU A 82 -2.24 3.05 -3.13
CA GLU A 82 -2.68 2.57 -1.81
C GLU A 82 -4.10 3.05 -1.47
N GLU A 83 -4.40 4.33 -1.71
CA GLU A 83 -5.76 4.86 -1.50
C GLU A 83 -6.75 4.24 -2.50
N VAL A 84 -6.34 4.02 -3.76
CA VAL A 84 -7.17 3.41 -4.80
C VAL A 84 -7.52 1.97 -4.43
N ARG A 85 -6.51 1.17 -4.06
CA ARG A 85 -6.67 -0.21 -3.57
C ARG A 85 -7.64 -0.26 -2.39
N ARG A 86 -7.49 0.65 -1.42
CA ARG A 86 -8.39 0.72 -0.26
C ARG A 86 -9.82 1.02 -0.69
N ILE A 87 -10.03 1.93 -1.64
CA ILE A 87 -11.37 2.25 -2.16
C ILE A 87 -11.97 1.04 -2.87
N MET A 88 -11.20 0.34 -3.70
CA MET A 88 -11.64 -0.89 -4.39
C MET A 88 -12.10 -1.95 -3.39
N LEU A 89 -11.32 -2.18 -2.32
CA LEU A 89 -11.67 -3.16 -1.27
C LEU A 89 -12.92 -2.74 -0.47
N GLN A 90 -13.04 -1.46 -0.13
CA GLN A 90 -14.15 -0.95 0.68
C GLN A 90 -15.46 -0.87 -0.11
N LYS A 91 -15.40 -0.46 -1.38
CA LYS A 91 -16.58 -0.18 -2.20
C LYS A 91 -16.87 -1.26 -3.25
N LYS A 92 -16.01 -2.26 -3.38
CA LYS A 92 -16.11 -3.34 -4.37
C LYS A 92 -16.34 -2.80 -5.79
N CYS A 93 -15.60 -1.76 -6.14
CA CYS A 93 -15.72 -1.03 -7.40
C CYS A 93 -14.53 -1.32 -8.32
N THR A 94 -14.66 -0.95 -9.60
CA THR A 94 -13.56 -1.09 -10.57
C THR A 94 -12.42 -0.11 -10.29
N PHE A 95 -11.29 -0.29 -10.98
CA PHE A 95 -10.13 0.61 -10.85
C PHE A 95 -10.47 2.05 -11.24
N ASP A 96 -11.16 2.25 -12.36
CA ASP A 96 -11.52 3.58 -12.84
C ASP A 96 -12.50 4.29 -11.90
N GLU A 97 -13.49 3.56 -11.39
CA GLU A 97 -14.41 4.08 -10.37
C GLU A 97 -13.67 4.46 -9.08
N ALA A 98 -12.73 3.61 -8.64
CA ALA A 98 -11.92 3.90 -7.46
C ALA A 98 -11.06 5.15 -7.65
N ARG A 99 -10.47 5.33 -8.84
CA ARG A 99 -9.71 6.54 -9.21
C ARG A 99 -10.59 7.78 -9.22
N LEU A 100 -11.78 7.71 -9.79
CA LEU A 100 -12.75 8.80 -9.77
C LEU A 100 -13.12 9.20 -8.33
N ILE A 101 -13.42 8.21 -7.48
CA ILE A 101 -13.77 8.45 -6.08
C ILE A 101 -12.60 9.07 -5.31
N ARG A 102 -11.37 8.58 -5.53
CA ARG A 102 -10.15 9.17 -4.97
C ARG A 102 -10.01 10.63 -5.39
N HIS A 103 -10.20 10.92 -6.67
CA HIS A 103 -10.09 12.27 -7.21
C HIS A 103 -11.13 13.21 -6.60
N LYS A 104 -12.41 12.80 -6.55
CA LYS A 104 -13.48 13.54 -5.88
C LYS A 104 -13.18 13.83 -4.40
N ARG A 105 -12.61 12.86 -3.68
CA ARG A 105 -12.15 13.07 -2.29
C ARG A 105 -11.02 14.10 -2.22
N HIS A 106 -10.07 14.05 -3.14
CA HIS A 106 -8.97 15.01 -3.20
C HIS A 106 -9.48 16.43 -3.47
N LEU A 107 -10.39 16.63 -4.42
CA LEU A 107 -11.02 17.93 -4.68
C LEU A 107 -11.74 18.46 -3.45
N LYS A 108 -12.60 17.64 -2.84
CA LYS A 108 -13.36 18.01 -1.64
C LYS A 108 -12.45 18.41 -0.47
N ARG A 109 -11.33 17.69 -0.27
CA ARG A 109 -10.33 18.02 0.77
C ARG A 109 -9.68 19.39 0.54
N ASN A 110 -9.57 19.83 -0.71
CA ASN A 110 -9.00 21.13 -1.08
C ASN A 110 -10.07 22.22 -1.26
N GLY A 111 -11.31 21.99 -0.80
CA GLY A 111 -12.37 22.99 -0.90
C GLY A 111 -12.86 23.23 -2.33
N ILE A 112 -12.73 22.24 -3.21
CA ILE A 112 -13.28 22.25 -4.56
C ILE A 112 -14.47 21.30 -4.60
N ASP A 113 -15.59 21.74 -5.18
CA ASP A 113 -16.76 20.91 -5.38
C ASP A 113 -16.44 19.79 -6.40
N PRO A 114 -16.54 18.51 -6.02
CA PRO A 114 -16.18 17.38 -6.88
C PRO A 114 -17.09 17.18 -8.09
N ASP A 115 -18.28 17.78 -8.13
CA ASP A 115 -19.21 17.61 -9.25
C ASP A 115 -19.16 18.80 -10.22
N THR A 116 -19.02 20.04 -9.73
CA THR A 116 -18.91 21.24 -10.58
C THR A 116 -17.47 21.64 -10.89
N GLY A 117 -16.49 21.20 -10.10
CA GLY A 117 -15.09 21.62 -10.21
C GLY A 117 -14.82 23.05 -9.73
N LEU A 118 -15.84 23.74 -9.19
CA LEU A 118 -15.72 25.11 -8.72
C LEU A 118 -15.20 25.16 -7.27
N PRO A 119 -14.46 26.21 -6.88
CA PRO A 119 -14.11 26.42 -5.49
C PRO A 119 -15.38 26.61 -4.65
N MET A 120 -15.42 25.97 -3.49
CA MET A 120 -16.51 26.12 -2.52
C MET A 120 -16.46 27.47 -1.80
N ASP A 121 -15.33 28.18 -1.87
CA ASP A 121 -15.20 29.53 -1.34
C ASP A 121 -15.88 30.53 -2.26
N LYS A 122 -16.95 31.17 -1.75
CA LYS A 122 -17.69 32.23 -2.44
C LYS A 122 -16.81 33.40 -2.86
N LYS A 123 -15.70 33.67 -2.16
CA LYS A 123 -14.77 34.74 -2.51
C LYS A 123 -13.86 34.38 -3.68
N ALA A 124 -13.64 33.09 -3.94
CA ALA A 124 -12.85 32.62 -5.07
C ALA A 124 -13.63 32.63 -6.39
N ILE A 125 -14.97 32.66 -6.31
CA ILE A 125 -15.83 32.78 -7.49
C ILE A 125 -15.87 34.26 -7.90
N THR A 126 -14.89 34.69 -8.69
CA THR A 126 -14.95 35.99 -9.36
C THR A 126 -15.85 35.84 -10.59
N SER A 127 -17.15 36.10 -10.45
CA SER A 127 -18.00 36.27 -11.62
C SER A 127 -17.53 37.51 -12.38
N LEU A 128 -17.00 37.35 -13.58
CA LEU A 128 -17.00 38.43 -14.57
C LEU A 128 -18.41 38.45 -15.14
N ALA A 129 -19.23 39.37 -14.60
CA ALA A 129 -20.48 39.77 -15.23
C ALA A 129 -20.18 40.68 -16.42
#